data_AF-C6B7K5-F1
#
_entry.id   AF-C6B7K5-F1
#
_cell.length_a   1.000
_cell.length_b   1.000
_cell.length_c   1.000
_cell.angle_alpha   90.00
_cell.angle_beta   90.00
_cell.angle_gamma   90.00
#
_symmetry.space_group_name_H-M   'P 1'
#
loop_
_entity.id
_entity.type
_entity.pdbx_description
1 polymer ?
#
loop_
_entity_poly.entity_id
_entity_poly.type
_entity_poly.pdbx_seq_one_letter_code
_entity_poly.pdbx_strand_id
1 'polypeptide(L)'
;MPNETILAAAEGLPKLSRRTLLGAVTAIIPAAATPAKMKAFDWDAFFAEATPAQLASFHAKALTEAMAKLHPGLSWRHVIDHKVQFVLVVGDERPAVSPRQEV
;
A
#
# COMPACT_ATOMS: atom_id res chain seq x y z
N MET A 1 5.31 20.48 40.18
CA MET A 1 6.62 21.06 39.80
C MET A 1 7.61 19.92 39.67
N PRO A 2 8.36 19.75 38.56
CA PRO A 2 8.30 20.40 37.23
C PRO A 2 7.73 19.42 36.17
N ASN A 3 7.05 19.74 35.06
CA ASN A 3 7.12 20.81 34.06
C ASN A 3 8.51 21.04 33.48
N GLU A 4 8.90 20.20 32.51
CA GLU A 4 9.94 20.56 31.55
C GLU A 4 9.31 20.90 30.20
N THR A 5 9.23 22.20 30.01
CA THR A 5 8.97 22.93 28.79
C THR A 5 10.21 22.78 27.88
N ILE A 6 10.09 22.14 26.72
CA ILE A 6 11.07 22.32 25.64
C ILE A 6 10.41 23.20 24.58
N LEU A 7 10.58 24.50 24.77
CA LEU A 7 10.23 25.55 23.82
C LEU A 7 11.47 26.44 23.73
N ALA A 8 12.45 26.05 22.91
CA ALA A 8 13.60 26.88 22.56
C ALA A 8 14.38 26.27 21.39
N ALA A 9 13.92 26.51 20.15
CA ALA A 9 14.75 26.64 18.95
C ALA A 9 13.86 26.95 17.75
N ALA A 10 13.09 28.03 17.83
CA ALA A 10 12.34 28.58 16.68
C ALA A 10 12.81 30.01 16.42
N GLU A 11 14.12 30.21 16.30
CA GLU A 11 14.70 31.43 15.74
C GLU A 11 15.69 31.03 14.66
N GLY A 12 15.39 31.39 13.42
CA GLY A 12 16.38 31.34 12.33
C GLY A 12 16.01 30.55 11.07
N LEU A 13 14.76 30.14 10.84
CA LEU A 13 14.37 29.63 9.52
C LEU A 13 13.93 30.80 8.62
N PRO A 14 14.61 31.07 7.49
CA PRO A 14 14.11 32.04 6.53
C PRO A 14 12.71 31.61 6.08
N LYS A 15 11.81 32.58 5.90
CA LYS A 15 10.46 32.37 5.33
C LYS A 15 10.59 31.78 3.93
N LEU A 16 10.79 30.47 3.86
CA LEU A 16 10.79 29.67 2.65
C LEU A 16 9.35 29.61 2.16
N SER A 17 9.03 30.54 1.26
CA SER A 17 7.79 30.56 0.51
C SER A 17 7.61 29.19 -0.16
N ARG A 18 6.47 28.54 0.09
CA ARG A 18 6.12 27.21 -0.44
C ARG A 18 6.17 27.14 -1.98
N ARG A 19 6.26 28.28 -2.65
CA ARG A 19 6.33 28.41 -4.11
C ARG A 19 7.73 28.25 -4.70
N THR A 20 8.80 28.37 -3.89
CA THR A 20 10.19 28.33 -4.40
C THR A 20 10.84 26.94 -4.27
N LEU A 21 10.25 26.03 -3.49
CA LEU A 21 10.81 24.70 -3.23
C LEU A 21 10.48 23.65 -4.32
N LEU A 22 9.57 23.97 -5.24
CA LEU A 22 9.18 23.07 -6.36
C LEU A 22 10.05 23.22 -7.61
N GLY A 23 10.98 24.18 -7.66
CA GLY A 23 11.75 24.50 -8.87
C GLY A 23 13.19 23.97 -8.94
N ALA A 24 13.73 23.38 -7.87
CA ALA A 24 15.18 23.16 -7.76
C ALA A 24 15.58 21.80 -7.18
N VAL A 25 14.90 20.72 -7.57
CA VAL A 25 15.41 19.35 -7.38
C VAL A 25 15.28 18.58 -8.69
N THR A 26 15.99 19.03 -9.72
CA THR A 26 16.48 18.14 -10.77
C THR A 26 17.83 17.59 -10.30
N ALA A 27 17.79 16.82 -9.20
CA ALA A 27 18.93 16.01 -8.82
C ALA A 27 19.12 14.97 -9.92
N ILE A 28 20.28 15.07 -10.55
CA ILE A 28 20.80 14.22 -11.61
C ILE A 28 20.59 12.76 -11.19
N ILE A 29 19.56 12.09 -11.70
CA ILE A 29 19.42 10.65 -11.58
C ILE A 29 20.49 10.10 -12.53
N PRO A 30 21.52 9.37 -12.06
CA PRO A 30 22.38 8.65 -12.96
C PRO A 30 21.48 7.65 -13.69
N ALA A 31 21.22 7.87 -14.96
CA ALA A 31 20.49 6.95 -15.83
C ALA A 31 21.36 5.73 -16.17
N ALA A 32 21.93 5.10 -15.15
CA ALA A 32 22.44 3.75 -15.22
C ALA A 32 21.33 2.84 -14.67
N ALA A 33 20.25 2.73 -15.45
CA ALA A 33 19.36 1.58 -15.31
C ALA A 33 20.17 0.35 -15.72
N THR A 34 20.91 -0.24 -14.78
CA THR A 34 21.29 -1.65 -14.93
C THR A 34 20.02 -2.39 -15.26
N PRO A 35 19.93 -3.13 -16.37
CA PRO A 35 18.81 -4.02 -16.57
C PRO A 35 18.85 -4.99 -15.39
N ALA A 36 17.94 -4.80 -14.43
CA ALA A 36 17.69 -5.81 -13.43
C ALA A 36 17.33 -7.04 -14.27
N LYS A 37 18.24 -8.02 -14.35
CA LYS A 37 17.92 -9.33 -14.90
C LYS A 37 16.67 -9.73 -14.15
N MET A 38 15.55 -9.73 -14.86
CA MET A 38 14.26 -10.14 -14.33
C MET A 38 14.45 -11.62 -14.02
N LYS A 39 14.90 -11.91 -12.80
CA LYS A 39 15.05 -13.28 -12.33
C LYS A 39 13.62 -13.79 -12.33
N ALA A 40 13.32 -14.71 -13.23
CA ALA A 40 11.99 -15.31 -13.32
C ALA A 40 11.60 -15.75 -11.90
N PHE A 41 10.41 -15.35 -11.46
CA PHE A 41 9.93 -15.73 -10.15
C PHE A 41 9.77 -17.26 -10.14
N ASP A 42 10.52 -17.92 -9.27
CA ASP A 42 10.48 -19.36 -9.14
C ASP A 42 9.33 -19.74 -8.21
N TRP A 43 8.23 -20.21 -8.82
CA TRP A 43 7.05 -20.64 -8.09
C TRP A 43 7.33 -21.86 -7.21
N ASP A 44 8.15 -22.80 -7.68
CA ASP A 44 8.43 -24.03 -6.95
C ASP A 44 9.23 -23.72 -5.67
N ALA A 45 10.23 -22.84 -5.78
CA ALA A 45 10.95 -22.33 -4.61
C ALA A 45 10.03 -21.59 -3.63
N PHE A 46 9.11 -20.76 -4.14
CA PHE A 46 8.15 -20.06 -3.29
C PHE A 46 7.25 -21.02 -2.52
N PHE A 47 6.66 -22.03 -3.17
CA PHE A 47 5.79 -23.00 -2.49
C PHE A 47 6.55 -23.92 -1.53
N ALA A 48 7.84 -24.19 -1.79
CA ALA A 48 8.67 -24.99 -0.91
C ALA A 48 9.11 -24.24 0.37
N GLU A 49 9.36 -22.94 0.28
CA GLU A 49 9.85 -22.11 1.40
C GLU A 49 8.74 -21.36 2.14
N ALA A 50 7.55 -21.22 1.54
CA ALA A 50 6.47 -20.44 2.12
C ALA A 50 5.94 -21.04 3.42
N THR A 51 5.80 -20.19 4.41
CA THR A 51 5.10 -20.54 5.65
C THR A 51 3.62 -20.83 5.38
N PRO A 52 2.94 -21.64 6.21
CA PRO A 52 1.50 -21.90 6.06
C PRO A 52 0.65 -20.62 6.01
N ALA A 53 1.03 -19.58 6.77
CA ALA A 53 0.33 -18.30 6.77
C ALA A 53 0.51 -17.52 5.44
N GLN A 54 1.69 -17.59 4.83
CA GLN A 54 1.95 -17.00 3.52
C GLN A 54 1.16 -17.74 2.43
N LEU A 55 1.10 -19.07 2.48
CA LEU A 55 0.28 -19.87 1.56
C LEU A 55 -1.21 -19.54 1.68
N ALA A 56 -1.73 -19.47 2.91
CA ALA A 56 -3.12 -19.09 3.15
C ALA A 56 -3.42 -17.69 2.60
N SER A 57 -2.51 -16.74 2.81
CA SER A 57 -2.63 -15.38 2.27
C SER A 57 -2.57 -15.33 0.75
N PHE A 58 -1.70 -16.13 0.14
CA PHE A 58 -1.59 -16.24 -1.31
C PHE A 58 -2.90 -16.77 -1.93
N HIS A 59 -3.43 -17.86 -1.40
CA HIS A 59 -4.69 -18.43 -1.89
C HIS A 59 -5.89 -17.52 -1.62
N ALA A 60 -5.95 -16.84 -0.49
CA ALA A 60 -7.01 -15.87 -0.19
C ALA A 60 -7.03 -14.72 -1.21
N LYS A 61 -5.86 -14.21 -1.60
CA LYS A 61 -5.73 -13.20 -2.66
C LYS A 61 -6.15 -13.72 -4.01
N ALA A 62 -5.67 -14.91 -4.40
CA ALA A 62 -6.06 -15.54 -5.67
C ALA A 62 -7.59 -15.72 -5.76
N LEU A 63 -8.23 -16.15 -4.67
CA LEU A 63 -9.69 -16.24 -4.59
C LEU A 63 -10.36 -14.87 -4.69
N THR A 64 -9.84 -13.85 -3.99
CA THR A 64 -10.34 -12.48 -4.07
C THR A 64 -10.32 -11.95 -5.51
N GLU A 65 -9.24 -12.21 -6.25
CA GLU A 65 -9.12 -11.81 -7.67
C GLU A 65 -10.08 -12.59 -8.57
N ALA A 66 -10.27 -13.88 -8.33
CA ALA A 66 -11.25 -14.68 -9.07
C ALA A 66 -12.67 -14.13 -8.86
N MET A 67 -13.02 -13.80 -7.62
CA MET A 67 -14.32 -13.19 -7.31
C MET A 67 -14.48 -11.80 -7.93
N ALA A 68 -13.42 -10.99 -7.97
CA ALA A 68 -13.42 -9.69 -8.64
C ALA A 68 -13.67 -9.81 -10.16
N LYS A 69 -13.16 -10.87 -10.80
CA LYS A 69 -13.43 -11.16 -12.21
C LYS A 69 -14.88 -11.63 -12.42
N LEU A 70 -15.44 -12.42 -11.50
CA LEU A 70 -16.82 -12.91 -11.59
C LEU A 70 -17.85 -11.81 -11.33
N HIS A 71 -17.59 -10.90 -10.38
CA HIS A 71 -18.48 -9.81 -10.04
C HIS A 71 -17.70 -8.48 -9.91
N PRO A 72 -17.45 -7.80 -11.05
CA PRO A 72 -16.61 -6.59 -11.08
C PRO A 72 -17.27 -5.35 -10.45
N GLY A 73 -18.58 -5.40 -10.18
CA GLY A 73 -19.33 -4.31 -9.55
C GLY A 73 -19.10 -4.17 -8.04
N LEU A 74 -18.52 -5.18 -7.40
CA LEU A 74 -18.29 -5.17 -5.96
C LEU A 74 -16.86 -4.72 -5.62
N SER A 75 -16.65 -4.37 -4.36
CA SER A 75 -15.32 -4.18 -3.78
C SER A 75 -14.97 -5.41 -2.95
N TRP A 76 -13.87 -6.08 -3.27
CA TRP A 76 -13.52 -7.36 -2.68
C TRP A 76 -12.44 -7.23 -1.59
N ARG A 77 -12.68 -7.87 -0.45
CA ARG A 77 -11.72 -7.98 0.66
C ARG A 77 -11.66 -9.40 1.20
N HIS A 78 -10.53 -9.76 1.79
CA HIS A 78 -10.37 -11.04 2.49
C HIS A 78 -9.94 -10.82 3.93
N VAL A 79 -10.36 -11.73 4.80
CA VAL A 79 -9.94 -11.81 6.20
C VAL A 79 -9.54 -13.25 6.48
N ILE A 80 -8.40 -13.42 7.15
CA ILE A 80 -7.92 -14.72 7.63
C ILE A 80 -8.01 -14.68 9.14
N ASP A 81 -8.83 -15.56 9.71
CA ASP A 81 -8.88 -15.75 11.15
C ASP A 81 -7.99 -16.93 11.54
N HIS A 82 -6.86 -16.62 12.17
CA HIS A 82 -5.90 -17.63 12.62
C HIS A 82 -6.34 -18.38 13.88
N LYS A 83 -7.32 -17.87 14.65
CA LYS A 83 -7.80 -18.51 15.88
C LYS A 83 -8.80 -19.62 15.57
N VAL A 84 -9.71 -19.35 14.64
CA VAL A 84 -10.75 -20.29 14.21
C VAL A 84 -10.47 -20.91 12.83
N GLN A 85 -9.29 -20.63 12.27
CA GLN A 85 -8.70 -21.33 11.12
C GLN A 85 -9.56 -21.27 9.85
N PHE A 86 -10.13 -20.10 9.55
CA PHE A 86 -10.90 -19.89 8.32
C PHE A 86 -10.42 -18.67 7.52
N VAL A 87 -10.72 -18.69 6.23
CA VAL A 87 -10.56 -17.55 5.31
C VAL A 87 -11.94 -17.15 4.82
N LEU A 88 -12.26 -15.86 4.91
CA LEU A 88 -13.50 -15.29 4.39
C LEU A 88 -13.17 -14.24 3.33
N VAL A 89 -13.82 -14.36 2.18
CA VAL A 89 -13.76 -13.38 1.09
C VAL A 89 -15.15 -12.74 0.96
N VAL A 90 -15.21 -11.41 1.05
CA VAL A 90 -16.47 -10.64 1.04
C VAL A 90 -16.43 -9.63 -0.09
N GLY A 91 -17.52 -9.56 -0.85
CA GLY A 91 -17.77 -8.52 -1.83
C GLY A 91 -18.72 -7.48 -1.24
N ASP A 92 -18.21 -6.30 -0.92
CA ASP A 92 -18.99 -5.17 -0.42
C ASP A 92 -19.56 -4.36 -1.61
N GLU A 93 -20.76 -3.83 -1.48
CA GLU A 93 -21.31 -2.89 -2.45
C GLU A 93 -20.43 -1.64 -2.51
N ARG A 94 -20.05 -1.24 -3.72
CA ARG A 94 -19.22 -0.04 -3.89
C ARG A 94 -20.13 1.18 -3.61
N PRO A 95 -19.82 2.03 -2.61
CA PRO A 95 -20.65 3.20 -2.35
C PRO A 95 -20.73 4.03 -3.63
N ALA A 96 -21.95 4.36 -4.05
CA ALA A 96 -22.16 5.24 -5.18
C ALA A 96 -21.38 6.53 -4.92
N VAL A 97 -20.49 6.90 -5.83
CA VAL A 97 -19.83 8.19 -5.79
C VAL A 97 -20.95 9.23 -5.93
N SER A 98 -21.36 9.84 -4.81
CA SER A 98 -22.27 10.97 -4.88
C SER A 98 -21.56 12.05 -5.67
N PRO A 99 -22.12 12.51 -6.81
CA PRO A 99 -21.57 13.66 -7.49
C PRO A 99 -21.63 14.81 -6.51
N ARG A 100 -20.46 15.30 -6.12
CA ARG A 100 -20.29 16.46 -5.26
C ARG A 100 -21.12 17.59 -5.88
N GLN A 101 -22.24 17.96 -5.26
CA GLN A 101 -22.97 19.15 -5.67
C GLN A 101 -22.04 20.33 -5.41
N GLU A 102 -21.52 20.90 -6.49
CA GLU A 102 -20.96 22.24 -6.45
C GLU A 102 -22.12 23.20 -6.14
N VAL A 103 -21.96 23.96 -5.05
CA VAL A 103 -22.83 25.08 -4.65
C VAL A 103 -22.21 26.37 -5.16
#